data_AF-A0A5K7ZI27-F1
#
_entry.id   AF-A0A5K7ZI27-F1
#
_cell.length_a   1.000
_cell.length_b   1.000
_cell.length_c   1.000
_cell.angle_alpha   90.00
_cell.angle_beta   90.00
_cell.angle_gamma   90.00
#
_symmetry.space_group_name_H-M   'P 1'
#
loop_
_entity.id
_entity.type
_entity.pdbx_description
1 polymer ?
#
loop_
_entity_poly.entity_id
_entity_poly.type
_entity_poly.pdbx_seq_one_letter_code
_entity_poly.pdbx_strand_id
1 'polypeptide(L)'
;MKLIDYVLSHNRRLVSPVGGGSAKRFNDQIDTSNMTPEDKIAQWLYFQTKEYGHDFVISSIPYIDICNYFGLKTYIDSHKTEHVCLGQINSTNDLKKISKSKSFKAFMTNPYIKAIKKFKKLSTTAIGLGGFGPATLTSYVLGVENFLIKCIKDPVLIQEVSNFFSELIIEIACEGEKNGADFLWVGEPIVVMISRKHFNTFSGQYVKKIFDKTYLPGFLHVPGETNHLLDEFVQTGAQCLSLDHHVDMKKVAYTVPQNVVTLGNIDTISIATNDVKKIKKQVIELNEKIKNFPNFIVSSGGGIIDGTPEENLRVLFDVTSRFPTYNKEQYHQINDLWRIIAANDWDLFNNYISDHNVSNEIINICSDEACEYLNFQLKNNKIDLETYNKMIKEIDGSNAKYIGIKYR
;
A
#
# COMPACT_ATOMS: atom_id res chain seq x y z
N MET A 1 12.83 -9.14 9.20
CA MET A 1 11.62 -9.99 9.08
C MET A 1 10.90 -9.58 7.80
N LYS A 2 10.41 -10.52 6.96
CA LYS A 2 9.61 -10.13 5.78
C LYS A 2 8.23 -9.66 6.24
N LEU A 3 7.64 -8.70 5.54
CA LEU A 3 6.33 -8.15 5.92
C LEU A 3 5.23 -9.23 5.90
N ILE A 4 5.26 -10.16 4.94
CA ILE A 4 4.28 -11.24 4.86
C ILE A 4 4.26 -12.10 6.13
N ASP A 5 5.42 -12.36 6.75
CA ASP A 5 5.49 -13.15 7.99
C ASP A 5 4.84 -12.41 9.15
N TYR A 6 4.98 -11.08 9.22
CA TYR A 6 4.28 -10.24 10.19
C TYR A 6 2.76 -10.32 9.99
N VAL A 7 2.27 -10.20 8.76
CA VAL A 7 0.82 -10.26 8.50
C VAL A 7 0.25 -11.62 8.89
N LEU A 8 0.90 -12.71 8.47
CA LEU A 8 0.43 -14.07 8.73
C LEU A 8 0.55 -14.50 10.21
N SER A 9 1.35 -13.82 11.04
CA SER A 9 1.49 -14.17 12.46
C SER A 9 0.30 -13.75 13.33
N HIS A 10 -0.64 -12.94 12.81
CA HIS A 10 -1.73 -12.37 13.62
C HIS A 10 -3.00 -13.23 13.63
N ASN A 11 -3.13 -14.23 12.75
CA ASN A 11 -4.31 -15.11 12.63
C ASN A 11 -5.67 -14.38 12.56
N ARG A 12 -5.65 -13.10 12.19
CA ARG A 12 -6.83 -12.26 11.94
C ARG A 12 -6.49 -11.26 10.86
N ARG A 13 -7.52 -10.64 10.29
CA ARG A 13 -7.31 -9.54 9.36
C ARG A 13 -6.72 -8.31 10.08
N LEU A 14 -5.72 -7.70 9.46
CA LEU A 14 -5.15 -6.43 9.91
C LEU A 14 -5.89 -5.24 9.30
N VAL A 15 -5.88 -4.11 10.00
CA VAL A 15 -6.55 -2.87 9.62
C VAL A 15 -5.69 -1.64 9.97
N SER A 16 -5.50 -0.75 9.01
CA SER A 16 -4.80 0.53 9.19
C SER A 16 -5.11 1.51 8.05
N PRO A 17 -6.18 2.32 8.17
CA PRO A 17 -6.53 3.35 7.19
C PRO A 17 -5.39 4.34 6.93
N VAL A 18 -5.22 4.75 5.67
CA VAL A 18 -4.22 5.76 5.27
C VAL A 18 -4.63 7.13 5.82
N GLY A 19 -3.68 7.87 6.39
CA GLY A 19 -3.95 9.18 7.00
C GLY A 19 -4.44 9.11 8.46
N GLY A 20 -4.75 7.91 8.96
CA GLY A 20 -4.91 7.68 10.39
C GLY A 20 -6.31 7.98 10.95
N GLY A 21 -6.33 8.77 12.01
CA GLY A 21 -7.50 9.02 12.89
C GLY A 21 -8.11 10.42 12.76
N SER A 22 -9.06 10.74 13.66
CA SER A 22 -9.64 12.09 13.75
C SER A 22 -8.67 13.08 14.41
N ALA A 23 -8.07 13.97 13.61
CA ALA A 23 -7.22 15.06 14.13
C ALA A 23 -7.97 15.98 15.10
N LYS A 24 -9.27 16.20 14.87
CA LYS A 24 -10.14 16.97 15.79
C LYS A 24 -10.17 16.34 17.18
N ARG A 25 -10.50 15.04 17.29
CA ARG A 25 -10.54 14.36 18.60
C ARG A 25 -9.20 14.39 19.31
N PHE A 26 -8.10 14.21 18.58
CA PHE A 26 -6.77 14.30 19.16
C PHE A 26 -6.52 15.66 19.81
N ASN A 27 -6.80 16.75 19.09
CA ASN A 27 -6.61 18.10 19.60
C ASN A 27 -7.57 18.43 20.75
N ASP A 28 -8.78 17.84 20.77
CA ASP A 28 -9.75 18.03 21.86
C ASP A 28 -9.34 17.29 23.16
N GLN A 29 -8.56 16.21 23.07
CA GLN A 29 -8.24 15.33 24.20
C GLN A 29 -6.81 15.45 24.71
N ILE A 30 -5.87 15.85 23.86
CA ILE A 30 -4.45 15.82 24.16
C ILE A 30 -3.89 17.24 24.04
N ASP A 31 -3.53 17.82 25.18
CA ASP A 31 -2.78 19.08 25.20
C ASP A 31 -1.33 18.83 24.73
N THR A 32 -0.98 19.43 23.60
CA THR A 32 0.34 19.31 22.98
C THR A 32 1.13 20.62 23.04
N SER A 33 0.64 21.64 23.76
CA SER A 33 1.21 22.99 23.79
C SER A 33 2.66 23.05 24.28
N ASN A 34 3.03 22.17 25.21
CA ASN A 34 4.36 22.10 25.81
C ASN A 34 5.25 20.98 25.21
N MET A 35 4.80 20.30 24.15
CA MET A 35 5.55 19.20 23.54
C MET A 35 6.53 19.71 22.48
N THR A 36 7.66 19.03 22.35
CA THR A 36 8.52 19.20 21.17
C THR A 36 7.79 18.71 19.91
N PRO A 37 8.16 19.17 18.70
CA PRO A 37 7.53 18.70 17.47
C PRO A 37 7.55 17.17 17.33
N GLU A 38 8.67 16.51 17.63
CA GLU A 38 8.77 15.05 17.55
C GLU A 38 7.94 14.31 18.62
N ASP A 39 7.78 14.89 19.82
CA ASP A 39 6.92 14.31 20.86
C ASP A 39 5.45 14.46 20.49
N LYS A 40 5.05 15.59 19.90
CA LYS A 40 3.69 15.80 19.40
C LYS A 40 3.34 14.79 18.30
N ILE A 41 4.24 14.57 17.33
CA ILE A 41 4.04 13.58 16.27
C ILE A 41 3.94 12.18 16.86
N ALA A 42 4.84 11.80 17.78
CA ALA A 42 4.79 10.50 18.45
C ALA A 42 3.49 10.28 19.22
N GLN A 43 2.99 11.32 19.91
CA GLN A 43 1.73 11.26 20.65
C GLN A 43 0.53 11.12 19.71
N TRP A 44 0.53 11.79 18.56
CA TRP A 44 -0.48 11.63 17.51
C TRP A 44 -0.53 10.20 16.97
N LEU A 45 0.64 9.60 16.70
CA LEU A 45 0.73 8.22 16.25
C LEU A 45 0.27 7.24 17.34
N TYR A 46 0.66 7.49 18.60
CA TYR A 46 0.22 6.68 19.73
C TYR A 46 -1.29 6.73 19.95
N PHE A 47 -1.89 7.93 19.86
CA PHE A 47 -3.33 8.12 19.91
C PHE A 47 -4.05 7.24 18.88
N GLN A 48 -3.58 7.21 17.62
CA GLN A 48 -4.18 6.36 16.59
C GLN A 48 -4.17 4.88 16.97
N THR A 49 -3.05 4.39 17.52
CA THR A 49 -2.97 2.99 17.97
C THR A 49 -3.90 2.69 19.13
N LYS A 50 -4.02 3.60 20.10
CA LYS A 50 -4.79 3.37 21.33
C LYS A 50 -6.29 3.58 21.16
N GLU A 51 -6.69 4.60 20.42
CA GLU A 51 -8.10 4.97 20.31
C GLU A 51 -8.86 4.13 19.27
N TYR A 52 -8.15 3.70 18.22
CA TYR A 52 -8.75 2.98 17.09
C TYR A 52 -8.26 1.54 16.96
N GLY A 53 -7.02 1.24 17.39
CA GLY A 53 -6.44 -0.10 17.21
C GLY A 53 -5.75 -0.30 15.87
N HIS A 54 -5.09 0.74 15.35
CA HIS A 54 -4.21 0.60 14.18
C HIS A 54 -3.16 -0.50 14.39
N ASP A 55 -3.09 -1.43 13.43
CA ASP A 55 -2.08 -2.50 13.38
C ASP A 55 -0.68 -2.00 13.01
N PHE A 56 -0.61 -0.85 12.35
CA PHE A 56 0.61 -0.06 12.20
C PHE A 56 0.26 1.43 11.98
N VAL A 57 1.27 2.29 12.17
CA VAL A 57 1.17 3.74 11.94
C VAL A 57 2.34 4.24 11.12
N ILE A 58 2.21 5.44 10.55
CA ILE A 58 3.22 6.00 9.64
C ILE A 58 3.56 7.42 10.07
N SER A 59 4.83 7.67 10.39
CA SER A 59 5.37 9.03 10.49
C SER A 59 5.65 9.54 9.08
N SER A 60 4.75 10.36 8.53
CA SER A 60 4.88 10.87 7.16
C SER A 60 5.48 12.27 7.15
N ILE A 61 6.62 12.43 6.47
CA ILE A 61 7.27 13.72 6.26
C ILE A 61 6.47 14.52 5.20
N PRO A 62 5.98 15.72 5.52
CA PRO A 62 5.35 16.61 4.54
C PRO A 62 6.36 17.01 3.46
N TYR A 63 5.95 17.04 2.19
CA TYR A 63 6.85 17.47 1.11
C TYR A 63 7.33 18.92 1.30
N ILE A 64 6.52 19.75 1.95
CA ILE A 64 6.86 21.14 2.28
C ILE A 64 8.07 21.23 3.20
N ASP A 65 8.26 20.31 4.15
CA ASP A 65 9.46 20.27 5.00
C ASP A 65 10.71 20.08 4.14
N ILE A 66 10.64 19.23 3.11
CA ILE A 66 11.73 19.01 2.16
C ILE A 66 11.98 20.30 1.36
N CYS A 67 10.93 20.92 0.81
CA CYS A 67 11.05 22.15 0.03
C CYS A 67 11.67 23.30 0.84
N ASN A 68 11.15 23.55 2.05
CA ASN A 68 11.64 24.58 2.96
C ASN A 68 13.08 24.29 3.40
N TYR A 69 13.42 23.02 3.64
CA TYR A 69 14.79 22.63 3.93
C TYR A 69 15.73 23.05 2.80
N PHE A 70 15.42 22.77 1.55
CA PHE A 70 16.26 23.15 0.40
C PHE A 70 16.16 24.63 0.00
N GLY A 71 15.38 25.43 0.72
CA GLY A 71 15.24 26.87 0.49
C GLY A 71 14.34 27.22 -0.69
N LEU A 72 13.45 26.31 -1.11
CA LEU A 72 12.42 26.61 -2.09
C LEU A 72 11.36 27.51 -1.44
N LYS A 73 10.97 28.57 -2.13
CA LYS A 73 9.90 29.47 -1.70
C LYS A 73 8.56 28.74 -1.70
N THR A 74 7.74 29.02 -0.70
CA THR A 74 6.38 28.50 -0.55
C THR A 74 5.36 29.64 -0.40
N TYR A 75 4.09 29.32 -0.56
CA TYR A 75 2.95 30.19 -0.27
C TYR A 75 1.82 29.40 0.38
N ILE A 76 0.94 30.08 1.11
CA ILE A 76 -0.25 29.48 1.71
C ILE A 76 -1.47 29.93 0.91
N ASP A 77 -2.31 28.98 0.50
CA ASP A 77 -3.53 29.26 -0.24
C ASP A 77 -4.72 29.67 0.65
N SER A 78 -5.87 29.94 0.04
CA SER A 78 -7.11 30.29 0.74
C SER A 78 -7.65 29.19 1.65
N HIS A 79 -7.23 27.94 1.44
CA HIS A 79 -7.59 26.77 2.24
C HIS A 79 -6.58 26.49 3.36
N LYS A 80 -5.63 27.42 3.61
CA LYS A 80 -4.56 27.27 4.62
C LYS A 80 -3.62 26.10 4.35
N THR A 81 -3.53 25.66 3.09
CA THR A 81 -2.57 24.64 2.67
C THR A 81 -1.32 25.32 2.12
N GLU A 82 -0.15 24.87 2.56
CA GLU A 82 1.13 25.38 2.07
C GLU A 82 1.55 24.65 0.79
N HIS A 83 2.01 25.41 -0.20
CA HIS A 83 2.42 24.95 -1.52
C HIS A 83 3.76 25.54 -1.92
N VAL A 84 4.53 24.81 -2.73
CA VAL A 84 5.79 25.32 -3.29
C VAL A 84 5.51 26.27 -4.47
N CYS A 85 6.24 27.39 -4.53
CA CYS A 85 6.19 28.27 -5.70
C CYS A 85 6.82 27.58 -6.91
N LEU A 86 6.12 27.56 -8.05
CA LEU A 86 6.62 26.91 -9.27
C LEU A 86 7.72 27.71 -9.96
N GLY A 87 8.44 27.07 -10.89
CA GLY A 87 9.46 27.72 -11.72
C GLY A 87 10.80 27.95 -11.03
N GLN A 88 11.03 27.34 -9.86
CA GLN A 88 12.32 27.42 -9.15
C GLN A 88 13.35 26.41 -9.66
N ILE A 89 12.92 25.36 -10.35
CA ILE A 89 13.77 24.35 -10.98
C ILE A 89 13.36 24.23 -12.46
N ASN A 90 14.11 24.86 -13.37
CA ASN A 90 13.81 24.79 -14.81
C ASN A 90 14.88 24.04 -15.61
N SER A 91 16.03 23.80 -14.99
CA SER A 91 17.19 23.16 -15.60
C SER A 91 17.96 22.31 -14.59
N THR A 92 18.83 21.44 -15.09
CA THR A 92 19.74 20.64 -14.25
C THR A 92 20.75 21.53 -13.50
N ASN A 93 21.04 22.74 -13.99
CA ASN A 93 21.88 23.69 -13.29
C ASN A 93 21.19 24.29 -12.05
N ASP A 94 19.88 24.52 -12.12
CA ASP A 94 19.10 24.99 -10.97
C ASP A 94 19.06 23.90 -9.88
N LEU A 95 18.82 22.65 -10.29
CA LEU A 95 18.93 21.50 -9.38
C LEU A 95 20.32 21.40 -8.74
N LYS A 96 21.40 21.58 -9.51
CA LYS A 96 22.77 21.57 -8.98
C LYS A 96 22.99 22.65 -7.92
N LYS A 97 22.47 23.87 -8.10
CA LYS A 97 22.54 24.93 -7.09
C LYS A 97 21.81 24.54 -5.81
N ILE A 98 20.62 23.97 -5.94
CA ILE A 98 19.80 23.53 -4.80
C ILE A 98 20.46 22.36 -4.06
N SER A 99 20.93 21.35 -4.77
CA SER A 99 21.58 20.18 -4.16
C SER A 99 22.87 20.53 -3.39
N LYS A 100 23.52 21.65 -3.74
CA LYS A 100 24.72 22.16 -3.05
C LYS A 100 24.40 23.13 -1.92
N SER A 101 23.16 23.60 -1.78
CA SER A 101 22.80 24.60 -0.78
C SER A 101 22.83 24.02 0.64
N LYS A 102 22.46 22.75 0.80
CA LYS A 102 22.45 22.02 2.07
C LYS A 102 22.76 20.54 1.87
N SER A 103 23.40 19.92 2.87
CA SER A 103 23.66 18.47 2.87
C SER A 103 22.40 17.68 3.24
N PHE A 104 22.28 16.41 2.84
CA PHE A 104 21.18 15.57 3.32
C PHE A 104 21.28 15.26 4.82
N LYS A 105 22.50 15.16 5.36
CA LYS A 105 22.74 14.83 6.77
C LYS A 105 22.02 15.76 7.75
N ALA A 106 21.96 17.06 7.47
CA ALA A 106 21.26 18.00 8.35
C ALA A 106 19.72 17.90 8.24
N PHE A 107 19.17 17.30 7.18
CA PHE A 107 17.74 17.00 7.09
C PHE A 107 17.33 15.87 8.04
N MET A 108 18.26 14.97 8.38
CA MET A 108 18.00 13.81 9.26
C MET A 108 17.54 14.21 10.67
N THR A 109 17.73 15.47 11.07
CA THR A 109 17.19 15.99 12.33
C THR A 109 15.72 16.38 12.27
N ASN A 110 15.04 16.15 11.12
CA ASN A 110 13.62 16.43 10.94
C ASN A 110 12.77 15.74 12.03
N PRO A 111 11.80 16.45 12.63
CA PRO A 111 10.96 15.92 13.71
C PRO A 111 10.27 14.59 13.41
N TYR A 112 9.81 14.35 12.18
CA TYR A 112 9.12 13.11 11.82
C TYR A 112 10.05 11.89 11.85
N ILE A 113 11.34 12.07 11.56
CA ILE A 113 12.36 11.01 11.66
C ILE A 113 12.66 10.72 13.13
N LYS A 114 12.78 11.76 13.97
CA LYS A 114 13.01 11.62 15.42
C LYS A 114 11.79 11.04 16.16
N ALA A 115 10.59 11.32 15.68
CA ALA A 115 9.34 10.86 16.27
C ALA A 115 9.26 9.33 16.31
N ILE A 116 9.91 8.62 15.39
CA ILE A 116 10.02 7.16 15.41
C ILE A 116 10.56 6.66 16.76
N LYS A 117 11.69 7.21 17.20
CA LYS A 117 12.33 6.83 18.47
C LYS A 117 11.49 7.22 19.68
N LYS A 118 10.73 8.33 19.59
CA LYS A 118 9.80 8.76 20.65
C LYS A 118 8.60 7.80 20.74
N PHE A 119 8.00 7.46 19.60
CA PHE A 119 6.87 6.54 19.51
C PHE A 119 7.21 5.14 20.01
N LYS A 120 8.38 4.60 19.68
CA LYS A 120 8.84 3.28 20.18
C LYS A 120 8.96 3.19 21.71
N LYS A 121 8.98 4.31 22.42
CA LYS A 121 8.90 4.34 23.90
C LYS A 121 7.46 4.28 24.43
N LEU A 122 6.48 4.64 23.59
CA LEU A 122 5.06 4.70 23.94
C LEU A 122 4.31 3.44 23.51
N SER A 123 4.72 2.81 22.41
CA SER A 123 4.03 1.64 21.83
C SER A 123 4.99 0.64 21.21
N THR A 124 4.55 -0.62 21.17
CA THR A 124 5.17 -1.72 20.43
C THR A 124 4.54 -1.94 19.05
N THR A 125 3.46 -1.23 18.72
CA THR A 125 2.84 -1.26 17.38
C THR A 125 3.88 -0.93 16.32
N ALA A 126 3.77 -1.56 15.14
CA ALA A 126 4.68 -1.28 14.03
C ALA A 126 4.55 0.18 13.57
N ILE A 127 5.68 0.82 13.29
CA ILE A 127 5.76 2.21 12.82
C ILE A 127 6.62 2.31 11.58
N GLY A 128 6.05 2.91 10.54
CA GLY A 128 6.76 3.27 9.32
C GLY A 128 7.24 4.72 9.34
N LEU A 129 8.24 4.99 8.50
CA LEU A 129 8.64 6.33 8.11
C LEU A 129 8.39 6.48 6.61
N GLY A 130 8.04 7.67 6.13
CA GLY A 130 7.93 7.87 4.70
C GLY A 130 7.30 9.19 4.28
N GLY A 131 6.75 9.21 3.08
CA GLY A 131 6.12 10.39 2.50
C GLY A 131 5.89 10.19 1.00
N PHE A 132 5.92 11.29 0.25
CA PHE A 132 5.84 11.22 -1.22
C PHE A 132 7.13 10.69 -1.83
N GLY A 133 6.98 9.89 -2.88
CA GLY A 133 8.05 9.28 -3.65
C GLY A 133 8.72 10.23 -4.63
N PRO A 134 9.80 9.77 -5.28
CA PRO A 134 10.67 10.61 -6.10
C PRO A 134 9.95 11.28 -7.27
N ALA A 135 9.06 10.59 -7.98
CA ALA A 135 8.36 11.19 -9.12
C ALA A 135 7.33 12.22 -8.66
N THR A 136 6.61 11.93 -7.59
CA THR A 136 5.62 12.87 -7.01
C THR A 136 6.29 14.13 -6.45
N LEU A 137 7.38 13.99 -5.71
CA LEU A 137 8.19 15.14 -5.25
C LEU A 137 8.70 15.97 -6.43
N THR A 138 9.19 15.31 -7.48
CA THR A 138 9.60 15.96 -8.73
C THR A 138 8.44 16.73 -9.36
N SER A 139 7.24 16.12 -9.40
CA SER A 139 6.05 16.75 -9.95
C SER A 139 5.61 17.98 -9.17
N TYR A 140 5.74 17.97 -7.84
CA TYR A 140 5.36 19.11 -7.00
C TYR A 140 6.31 20.29 -7.18
N VAL A 141 7.63 20.06 -7.21
CA VAL A 141 8.60 21.18 -7.36
C VAL A 141 8.62 21.78 -8.77
N LEU A 142 8.23 21.01 -9.80
CA LEU A 142 8.11 21.48 -11.19
C LEU A 142 6.71 22.01 -11.52
N GLY A 143 5.69 21.55 -10.80
CA GLY A 143 4.28 21.65 -11.16
C GLY A 143 3.86 20.45 -12.02
N VAL A 144 2.69 19.88 -11.72
CA VAL A 144 2.17 18.65 -12.35
C VAL A 144 2.13 18.75 -13.87
N GLU A 145 1.62 19.86 -14.41
CA GLU A 145 1.56 20.09 -15.86
C GLU A 145 2.95 20.11 -16.50
N ASN A 146 3.87 20.87 -15.91
CA ASN A 146 5.25 20.95 -16.38
C ASN A 146 5.97 19.60 -16.28
N PHE A 147 5.73 18.83 -15.23
CA PHE A 147 6.25 17.47 -15.08
C PHE A 147 5.82 16.58 -16.25
N LEU A 148 4.52 16.57 -16.57
CA LEU A 148 3.99 15.76 -17.67
C LEU A 148 4.55 16.21 -19.03
N ILE A 149 4.63 17.52 -19.28
CA ILE A 149 5.23 18.07 -20.51
C ILE A 149 6.70 17.67 -20.61
N LYS A 150 7.47 17.78 -19.52
CA LYS A 150 8.90 17.49 -19.49
C LYS A 150 9.22 16.00 -19.53
N CYS A 151 8.34 15.12 -19.08
CA CYS A 151 8.48 13.67 -19.33
C CYS A 151 8.68 13.37 -20.83
N ILE A 152 8.13 14.21 -21.72
CA ILE A 152 8.27 14.10 -23.16
C ILE A 152 9.40 15.01 -23.68
N LYS A 153 9.38 16.29 -23.31
CA LYS A 153 10.25 17.32 -23.92
C LYS A 153 11.64 17.43 -23.29
N ASP A 154 11.79 17.04 -22.03
CA ASP A 154 13.04 17.13 -21.27
C ASP A 154 13.13 16.00 -20.22
N PRO A 155 13.22 14.74 -20.68
CA PRO A 155 13.23 13.59 -19.78
C PRO A 155 14.51 13.54 -18.93
N VAL A 156 15.57 14.23 -19.34
CA VAL A 156 16.83 14.30 -18.59
C VAL A 156 16.61 15.09 -17.30
N LEU A 157 15.93 16.25 -17.35
CA LEU A 157 15.64 17.00 -16.14
C LEU A 157 14.80 16.18 -15.15
N ILE A 158 13.75 15.49 -15.63
CA ILE A 158 12.90 14.67 -14.75
C ILE A 158 13.72 13.59 -14.05
N GLN A 159 14.54 12.86 -14.81
CA GLN A 159 15.39 11.80 -14.25
C GLN A 159 16.39 12.35 -13.21
N GLU A 160 17.02 13.48 -13.47
CA GLU A 160 17.97 14.10 -12.53
C GLU A 160 17.28 14.53 -11.23
N VAL A 161 16.10 15.17 -11.30
CA VAL A 161 15.35 15.61 -10.12
C VAL A 161 14.78 14.40 -9.35
N SER A 162 14.22 13.41 -10.04
CA SER A 162 13.72 12.17 -9.41
C SER A 162 14.85 11.38 -8.76
N ASN A 163 16.03 11.33 -9.39
CA ASN A 163 17.22 10.73 -8.81
C ASN A 163 17.66 11.46 -7.54
N PHE A 164 17.69 12.80 -7.55
CA PHE A 164 18.01 13.61 -6.37
C PHE A 164 17.10 13.29 -5.18
N PHE A 165 15.77 13.26 -5.40
CA PHE A 165 14.83 12.89 -4.34
C PHE A 165 14.97 11.41 -3.92
N SER A 166 15.30 10.51 -4.85
CA SER A 166 15.54 9.10 -4.50
C SER A 166 16.72 8.94 -3.52
N GLU A 167 17.82 9.67 -3.73
CA GLU A 167 18.97 9.63 -2.82
C GLU A 167 18.64 10.24 -1.45
N LEU A 168 17.84 11.30 -1.42
CA LEU A 168 17.35 11.85 -0.16
C LEU A 168 16.49 10.83 0.61
N ILE A 169 15.55 10.16 -0.07
CA ILE A 169 14.66 9.17 0.55
C ILE A 169 15.46 7.98 1.08
N ILE A 170 16.52 7.56 0.40
CA ILE A 170 17.43 6.51 0.90
C ILE A 170 18.07 6.94 2.23
N GLU A 171 18.61 8.17 2.32
CA GLU A 171 19.18 8.67 3.59
C GLU A 171 18.14 8.77 4.70
N ILE A 172 16.92 9.25 4.38
CA ILE A 172 15.78 9.29 5.32
C ILE A 172 15.46 7.88 5.83
N ALA A 173 15.40 6.89 4.94
CA ALA A 173 15.09 5.52 5.29
C ALA A 173 16.19 4.90 6.19
N CYS A 174 17.46 5.11 5.85
CA CYS A 174 18.59 4.64 6.66
C CYS A 174 18.60 5.28 8.05
N GLU A 175 18.26 6.56 8.20
CA GLU A 175 18.14 7.18 9.52
C GLU A 175 16.89 6.70 10.27
N GLY A 176 15.77 6.52 9.57
CA GLY A 176 14.55 5.94 10.12
C GLY A 176 14.80 4.56 10.72
N GLU A 177 15.53 3.70 10.00
CA GLU A 177 15.93 2.37 10.46
C GLU A 177 16.74 2.45 11.77
N LYS A 178 17.74 3.34 11.85
CA LYS A 178 18.51 3.56 13.10
C LYS A 178 17.64 4.02 14.27
N ASN A 179 16.58 4.78 13.99
CA ASN A 179 15.61 5.22 14.99
C ASN A 179 14.54 4.17 15.32
N GLY A 180 14.53 3.03 14.61
CA GLY A 180 13.65 1.90 14.86
C GLY A 180 12.41 1.84 13.98
N ALA A 181 12.42 2.44 12.78
CA ALA A 181 11.32 2.25 11.83
C ALA A 181 11.24 0.78 11.42
N ASP A 182 10.01 0.25 11.27
CA ASP A 182 9.77 -1.15 10.89
C ASP A 182 9.54 -1.32 9.39
N PHE A 183 9.18 -0.24 8.68
CA PHE A 183 8.95 -0.24 7.23
C PHE A 183 9.09 1.18 6.64
N LEU A 184 9.20 1.25 5.31
CA LEU A 184 9.32 2.49 4.55
C LEU A 184 8.08 2.72 3.68
N TRP A 185 7.46 3.89 3.80
CA TRP A 185 6.30 4.28 2.99
C TRP A 185 6.68 5.25 1.86
N VAL A 186 6.28 4.91 0.63
CA VAL A 186 6.51 5.72 -0.57
C VAL A 186 5.19 5.92 -1.31
N GLY A 187 4.67 7.15 -1.28
CA GLY A 187 3.44 7.54 -1.98
C GLY A 187 3.72 8.14 -3.35
N GLU A 188 3.19 7.55 -4.42
CA GLU A 188 3.45 7.97 -5.81
C GLU A 188 2.17 8.33 -6.58
N PRO A 189 1.29 9.24 -6.10
CA PRO A 189 0.03 9.57 -6.77
C PRO A 189 0.20 10.07 -8.21
N ILE A 190 1.31 10.72 -8.57
CA ILE A 190 1.49 11.26 -9.94
C ILE A 190 1.49 10.16 -11.00
N VAL A 191 1.82 8.92 -10.63
CA VAL A 191 2.06 7.87 -11.60
C VAL A 191 0.78 7.35 -12.25
N VAL A 192 -0.39 7.65 -11.68
CA VAL A 192 -1.69 7.35 -12.30
C VAL A 192 -1.88 8.11 -13.62
N MET A 193 -1.14 9.21 -13.84
CA MET A 193 -1.25 10.06 -15.03
C MET A 193 -0.26 9.72 -16.14
N ILE A 194 0.57 8.68 -15.98
CA ILE A 194 1.64 8.35 -16.93
C ILE A 194 1.57 6.89 -17.40
N SER A 195 2.07 6.64 -18.61
CA SER A 195 2.10 5.29 -19.17
C SER A 195 3.03 4.36 -18.39
N ARG A 196 2.84 3.03 -18.55
CA ARG A 196 3.76 1.98 -18.06
C ARG A 196 5.23 2.26 -18.36
N LYS A 197 5.54 2.68 -19.59
CA LYS A 197 6.90 3.05 -20.02
C LYS A 197 7.42 4.24 -19.23
N HIS A 198 6.61 5.29 -19.08
CA HIS A 198 6.97 6.47 -18.31
C HIS A 198 7.09 6.19 -16.81
N PHE A 199 6.26 5.31 -16.25
CA PHE A 199 6.40 4.85 -14.87
C PHE A 199 7.78 4.23 -14.66
N ASN A 200 8.16 3.25 -15.49
CA ASN A 200 9.45 2.58 -15.37
C ASN A 200 10.63 3.56 -15.45
N THR A 201 10.56 4.55 -16.34
CA THR A 201 11.61 5.56 -16.52
C THR A 201 11.64 6.63 -15.41
N PHE A 202 10.50 7.14 -14.96
CA PHE A 202 10.47 8.34 -14.11
C PHE A 202 10.13 8.07 -12.64
N SER A 203 9.64 6.88 -12.30
CA SER A 203 9.28 6.50 -10.93
C SER A 203 9.79 5.10 -10.56
N GLY A 204 9.34 4.05 -11.25
CA GLY A 204 9.55 2.65 -10.90
C GLY A 204 11.01 2.28 -10.65
N GLN A 205 11.94 2.70 -11.50
CA GLN A 205 13.37 2.44 -11.28
C GLN A 205 13.92 3.11 -10.01
N TYR A 206 13.40 4.29 -9.63
CA TYR A 206 13.83 5.01 -8.44
C TYR A 206 13.18 4.44 -7.18
N VAL A 207 11.91 4.07 -7.24
CA VAL A 207 11.24 3.32 -6.16
C VAL A 207 11.97 2.01 -5.91
N LYS A 208 12.31 1.27 -6.98
CA LYS A 208 13.13 0.06 -6.89
C LYS A 208 14.47 0.31 -6.23
N LYS A 209 15.19 1.32 -6.68
CA LYS A 209 16.48 1.71 -6.10
C LYS A 209 16.39 2.04 -4.61
N ILE A 210 15.31 2.69 -4.18
CA ILE A 210 15.06 3.00 -2.76
C ILE A 210 14.87 1.69 -1.97
N PHE A 211 13.98 0.80 -2.42
CA PHE A 211 13.72 -0.46 -1.72
C PHE A 211 14.93 -1.41 -1.73
N ASP A 212 15.70 -1.48 -2.82
CA ASP A 212 16.89 -2.32 -2.90
C ASP A 212 18.04 -1.84 -1.98
N LYS A 213 18.11 -0.55 -1.68
CA LYS A 213 19.17 0.06 -0.86
C LYS A 213 18.84 0.14 0.63
N THR A 214 17.66 -0.34 1.05
CA THR A 214 17.18 -0.23 2.44
C THR A 214 16.77 -1.60 2.96
N TYR A 215 16.95 -1.85 4.26
CA TYR A 215 16.52 -3.12 4.87
C TYR A 215 15.04 -3.12 5.28
N LEU A 216 14.40 -1.94 5.25
CA LEU A 216 13.01 -1.77 5.59
C LEU A 216 12.10 -2.37 4.50
N PRO A 217 11.09 -3.18 4.85
CA PRO A 217 10.01 -3.53 3.94
C PRO A 217 9.40 -2.28 3.29
N GLY A 218 9.38 -2.25 1.96
CA GLY A 218 8.83 -1.13 1.20
C GLY A 218 7.32 -1.22 1.02
N PHE A 219 6.61 -0.14 1.33
CA PHE A 219 5.19 0.07 1.06
C PHE A 219 5.08 1.09 -0.07
N LEU A 220 4.49 0.67 -1.19
CA LEU A 220 4.19 1.55 -2.31
C LEU A 220 2.70 1.91 -2.28
N HIS A 221 2.40 3.18 -2.12
CA HIS A 221 1.03 3.70 -2.13
C HIS A 221 0.76 4.50 -3.39
N VAL A 222 -0.26 4.09 -4.15
CA VAL A 222 -0.69 4.82 -5.34
C VAL A 222 -2.22 4.92 -5.34
N PRO A 223 -2.78 6.08 -4.98
CA PRO A 223 -4.22 6.31 -5.06
C PRO A 223 -4.66 6.45 -6.53
N GLY A 224 -5.96 6.25 -6.78
CA GLY A 224 -6.57 6.22 -8.11
C GLY A 224 -6.52 4.87 -8.85
N GLU A 225 -6.97 4.89 -10.11
CA GLU A 225 -7.12 3.70 -10.97
C GLU A 225 -5.77 3.19 -11.51
N THR A 226 -5.26 2.14 -10.90
CA THR A 226 -3.89 1.64 -11.13
C THR A 226 -3.80 0.23 -11.69
N ASN A 227 -4.91 -0.36 -12.16
CA ASN A 227 -4.93 -1.72 -12.71
C ASN A 227 -3.89 -1.95 -13.82
N HIS A 228 -3.52 -0.91 -14.56
CA HIS A 228 -2.57 -0.95 -15.66
C HIS A 228 -1.08 -1.00 -15.25
N LEU A 229 -0.76 -0.74 -13.97
CA LEU A 229 0.60 -0.67 -13.42
C LEU A 229 0.92 -1.75 -12.38
N LEU A 230 -0.01 -2.68 -12.10
CA LEU A 230 0.17 -3.67 -11.03
C LEU A 230 1.44 -4.51 -11.18
N ASP A 231 1.76 -4.95 -12.40
CA ASP A 231 2.98 -5.74 -12.66
C ASP A 231 4.23 -4.90 -12.37
N GLU A 232 4.22 -3.63 -12.76
CA GLU A 232 5.33 -2.71 -12.55
C GLU A 232 5.53 -2.40 -11.07
N PHE A 233 4.43 -2.27 -10.32
CA PHE A 233 4.50 -2.09 -8.87
C PHE A 233 5.18 -3.28 -8.19
N VAL A 234 4.85 -4.51 -8.59
CA VAL A 234 5.55 -5.71 -8.10
C VAL A 234 7.03 -5.68 -8.46
N GLN A 235 7.37 -5.26 -9.68
CA GLN A 235 8.77 -5.17 -10.13
C GLN A 235 9.60 -4.15 -9.36
N THR A 236 8.99 -3.18 -8.68
CA THR A 236 9.73 -2.27 -7.79
C THR A 236 10.35 -2.98 -6.59
N GLY A 237 9.92 -4.20 -6.25
CA GLY A 237 10.36 -4.89 -5.03
C GLY A 237 9.59 -4.47 -3.78
N ALA A 238 8.49 -3.72 -3.93
CA ALA A 238 7.57 -3.42 -2.84
C ALA A 238 7.10 -4.71 -2.15
N GLN A 239 7.13 -4.73 -0.82
CA GLN A 239 6.55 -5.82 -0.03
C GLN A 239 5.08 -5.56 0.28
N CYS A 240 4.61 -4.32 0.19
CA CYS A 240 3.21 -3.95 0.30
C CYS A 240 2.76 -3.04 -0.84
N LEU A 241 1.64 -3.37 -1.46
CA LEU A 241 0.95 -2.51 -2.45
C LEU A 241 -0.31 -1.92 -1.82
N SER A 242 -0.30 -0.61 -1.59
CA SER A 242 -1.45 0.16 -1.10
C SER A 242 -2.22 0.76 -2.26
N LEU A 243 -3.44 0.26 -2.47
CA LEU A 243 -4.24 0.43 -3.68
C LEU A 243 -5.58 1.10 -3.37
N ASP A 244 -6.07 1.87 -4.34
CA ASP A 244 -7.31 2.63 -4.25
C ASP A 244 -8.57 1.77 -4.47
N HIS A 245 -9.75 2.32 -4.15
CA HIS A 245 -11.05 1.66 -4.26
C HIS A 245 -11.48 1.28 -5.67
N HIS A 246 -10.88 1.89 -6.69
CA HIS A 246 -11.10 1.55 -8.09
C HIS A 246 -10.51 0.17 -8.46
N VAL A 247 -9.55 -0.33 -7.67
CA VAL A 247 -8.87 -1.59 -7.94
C VAL A 247 -9.68 -2.77 -7.42
N ASP A 248 -9.86 -3.82 -8.23
CA ASP A 248 -10.49 -5.05 -7.75
C ASP A 248 -9.49 -5.88 -6.93
N MET A 249 -9.63 -5.87 -5.60
CA MET A 249 -8.72 -6.59 -4.71
C MET A 249 -8.73 -8.11 -4.89
N LYS A 250 -9.81 -8.71 -5.41
CA LYS A 250 -9.82 -10.14 -5.74
C LYS A 250 -8.96 -10.42 -6.95
N LYS A 251 -9.05 -9.58 -7.98
CA LYS A 251 -8.14 -9.64 -9.14
C LYS A 251 -6.69 -9.50 -8.68
N VAL A 252 -6.40 -8.52 -7.82
CA VAL A 252 -5.06 -8.32 -7.28
C VAL A 252 -4.56 -9.57 -6.56
N ALA A 253 -5.40 -10.21 -5.74
CA ALA A 253 -5.03 -11.44 -5.03
C ALA A 253 -4.63 -12.60 -5.96
N TYR A 254 -5.19 -12.67 -7.17
CA TYR A 254 -4.80 -13.67 -8.16
C TYR A 254 -3.50 -13.34 -8.90
N THR A 255 -3.26 -12.05 -9.17
CA THR A 255 -2.15 -11.59 -10.02
C THR A 255 -0.88 -11.27 -9.26
N VAL A 256 -0.99 -10.77 -8.03
CA VAL A 256 0.15 -10.39 -7.20
C VAL A 256 0.77 -11.63 -6.55
N PRO A 257 2.12 -11.71 -6.44
CA PRO A 257 2.78 -12.82 -5.77
C PRO A 257 2.31 -13.00 -4.32
N GLN A 258 2.18 -14.26 -3.86
CA GLN A 258 1.70 -14.59 -2.50
C GLN A 258 2.54 -13.99 -1.36
N ASN A 259 3.80 -13.65 -1.63
CA ASN A 259 4.71 -13.03 -0.67
C ASN A 259 4.62 -11.49 -0.62
N VAL A 260 3.79 -10.88 -1.46
CA VAL A 260 3.51 -9.44 -1.47
C VAL A 260 2.20 -9.20 -0.76
N VAL A 261 2.23 -8.28 0.22
CA VAL A 261 1.05 -7.85 0.95
C VAL A 261 0.31 -6.81 0.13
N THR A 262 -1.01 -6.81 0.23
CA THR A 262 -1.86 -5.80 -0.39
C THR A 262 -2.64 -5.03 0.67
N LEU A 263 -2.93 -3.77 0.42
CA LEU A 263 -3.53 -2.88 1.41
C LEU A 263 -4.58 -2.00 0.74
N GLY A 264 -5.72 -1.84 1.41
CA GLY A 264 -6.83 -1.02 0.93
C GLY A 264 -8.18 -1.69 1.21
N ASN A 265 -9.22 -1.40 0.47
CA ASN A 265 -9.31 -0.26 -0.41
C ASN A 265 -10.68 0.40 -0.31
N ILE A 266 -11.21 0.56 0.91
CA ILE A 266 -12.51 1.20 1.12
C ILE A 266 -12.44 2.65 0.59
N ASP A 267 -13.44 3.05 -0.19
CA ASP A 267 -13.53 4.39 -0.77
C ASP A 267 -13.53 5.45 0.33
N THR A 268 -12.56 6.36 0.27
CA THR A 268 -12.37 7.42 1.27
C THR A 268 -13.51 8.43 1.23
N ILE A 269 -14.07 8.71 0.06
CA ILE A 269 -15.23 9.60 -0.07
C ILE A 269 -16.44 8.93 0.58
N SER A 270 -16.67 7.64 0.28
CA SER A 270 -17.71 6.85 0.95
C SER A 270 -17.61 6.95 2.47
N ILE A 271 -16.43 6.70 3.06
CA ILE A 271 -16.20 6.78 4.51
C ILE A 271 -16.59 8.16 5.05
N ALA A 272 -16.29 9.24 4.31
CA ALA A 272 -16.59 10.60 4.75
C ALA A 272 -18.08 10.98 4.63
N THR A 273 -18.82 10.46 3.63
CA THR A 273 -20.14 11.00 3.26
C THR A 273 -21.33 10.07 3.46
N ASN A 274 -21.12 8.75 3.53
CA ASN A 274 -22.22 7.78 3.69
C ASN A 274 -22.53 7.48 5.16
N ASP A 275 -23.67 6.84 5.43
CA ASP A 275 -24.00 6.36 6.77
C ASP A 275 -23.17 5.14 7.19
N VAL A 276 -23.03 4.96 8.52
CA VAL A 276 -22.24 3.87 9.10
C VAL A 276 -22.70 2.46 8.69
N LYS A 277 -23.98 2.25 8.36
CA LYS A 277 -24.48 0.94 7.93
C LYS A 277 -23.94 0.61 6.54
N LYS A 278 -23.88 1.59 5.63
CA LYS A 278 -23.29 1.43 4.30
C LYS A 278 -21.80 1.15 4.39
N ILE A 279 -21.06 1.85 5.25
CA ILE A 279 -19.63 1.60 5.45
C ILE A 279 -19.40 0.20 6.03
N LYS A 280 -20.18 -0.18 7.06
CA LYS A 280 -20.13 -1.52 7.65
C LYS A 280 -20.31 -2.60 6.59
N LYS A 281 -21.31 -2.45 5.71
CA LYS A 281 -21.57 -3.38 4.61
C LYS A 281 -20.37 -3.48 3.66
N GLN A 282 -19.81 -2.35 3.23
CA GLN A 282 -18.62 -2.33 2.36
C GLN A 282 -17.41 -3.04 2.99
N VAL A 283 -17.16 -2.83 4.29
CA VAL A 283 -16.05 -3.49 5.01
C VAL A 283 -16.28 -4.99 5.13
N ILE A 284 -17.51 -5.45 5.40
CA ILE A 284 -17.84 -6.88 5.45
C ILE A 284 -17.66 -7.51 4.06
N GLU A 285 -18.23 -6.89 3.02
CA GLU A 285 -18.15 -7.39 1.65
C GLU A 285 -16.71 -7.49 1.16
N LEU A 286 -15.87 -6.49 1.47
CA LEU A 286 -14.45 -6.54 1.15
C LEU A 286 -13.77 -7.71 1.87
N ASN A 287 -13.92 -7.83 3.19
CA ASN A 287 -13.31 -8.93 3.94
C ASN A 287 -13.72 -10.31 3.43
N GLU A 288 -15.01 -10.51 3.15
CA GLU A 288 -15.53 -11.76 2.60
C GLU A 288 -14.98 -12.06 1.20
N LYS A 289 -14.91 -11.05 0.33
CA LYS A 289 -14.43 -11.19 -1.05
C LYS A 289 -13.01 -11.77 -1.10
N ILE A 290 -12.16 -11.38 -0.16
CA ILE A 290 -10.74 -11.76 -0.10
C ILE A 290 -10.40 -12.65 1.10
N LYS A 291 -11.40 -13.34 1.69
CA LYS A 291 -11.24 -14.15 2.90
C LYS A 291 -10.15 -15.23 2.79
N ASN A 292 -9.97 -15.79 1.60
CA ASN A 292 -8.99 -16.84 1.29
C ASN A 292 -7.55 -16.31 1.11
N PHE A 293 -7.36 -14.99 1.17
CA PHE A 293 -6.09 -14.30 0.92
C PHE A 293 -5.68 -13.48 2.15
N PRO A 294 -5.06 -14.08 3.17
CA PRO A 294 -4.59 -13.40 4.39
C PRO A 294 -3.47 -12.39 4.16
N ASN A 295 -2.78 -12.40 3.01
CA ASN A 295 -1.78 -11.39 2.61
C ASN A 295 -2.40 -10.02 2.26
N PHE A 296 -3.45 -9.62 2.96
CA PHE A 296 -4.16 -8.37 2.74
C PHE A 296 -4.48 -7.67 4.05
N ILE A 297 -4.42 -6.34 4.03
CA ILE A 297 -4.70 -5.44 5.15
C ILE A 297 -5.83 -4.50 4.74
N VAL A 298 -6.90 -4.42 5.54
CA VAL A 298 -7.98 -3.46 5.29
C VAL A 298 -7.48 -2.03 5.55
N SER A 299 -7.75 -1.14 4.61
CA SER A 299 -7.47 0.28 4.72
C SER A 299 -8.45 1.08 3.87
N SER A 300 -8.48 2.40 4.08
CA SER A 300 -8.98 3.33 3.07
C SER A 300 -8.09 3.30 1.82
N GLY A 301 -8.68 3.56 0.64
CA GLY A 301 -7.97 3.65 -0.62
C GLY A 301 -7.05 4.89 -0.74
N GLY A 302 -7.31 5.93 0.06
CA GLY A 302 -6.50 7.15 0.18
C GLY A 302 -6.56 7.72 1.59
N GLY A 303 -5.99 8.92 1.78
CA GLY A 303 -5.93 9.58 3.08
C GLY A 303 -7.30 9.96 3.63
N ILE A 304 -7.61 9.60 4.89
CA ILE A 304 -8.86 10.00 5.56
C ILE A 304 -9.06 11.52 5.48
N ILE A 305 -10.27 11.92 5.09
CA ILE A 305 -10.64 13.32 4.90
C ILE A 305 -10.98 13.97 6.25
N ASP A 306 -10.54 15.21 6.44
CA ASP A 306 -10.90 16.01 7.61
C ASP A 306 -12.43 16.15 7.75
N GLY A 307 -12.93 15.90 8.96
CA GLY A 307 -14.36 15.91 9.24
C GLY A 307 -15.10 14.60 8.98
N THR A 308 -14.39 13.54 8.57
CA THR A 308 -14.95 12.17 8.50
C THR A 308 -15.66 11.79 9.81
N PRO A 309 -16.91 11.29 9.77
CA PRO A 309 -17.62 10.87 10.97
C PRO A 309 -16.87 9.77 11.74
N GLU A 310 -16.76 9.94 13.06
CA GLU A 310 -16.02 9.01 13.93
C GLU A 310 -16.59 7.58 13.86
N GLU A 311 -17.91 7.44 13.82
CA GLU A 311 -18.58 6.13 13.71
C GLU A 311 -18.22 5.40 12.41
N ASN A 312 -18.05 6.13 11.32
CA ASN A 312 -17.64 5.57 10.04
C ASN A 312 -16.19 5.10 10.08
N LEU A 313 -15.32 5.84 10.77
CA LEU A 313 -13.93 5.42 10.91
C LEU A 313 -13.80 4.19 11.83
N ARG A 314 -14.50 4.18 12.98
CA ARG A 314 -14.47 3.07 13.94
C ARG A 314 -14.95 1.75 13.35
N VAL A 315 -15.95 1.78 12.47
CA VAL A 315 -16.50 0.54 11.92
C VAL A 315 -15.49 -0.25 11.08
N LEU A 316 -14.50 0.43 10.45
CA LEU A 316 -13.41 -0.26 9.76
C LEU A 316 -12.63 -1.17 10.72
N PHE A 317 -12.33 -0.66 11.93
CA PHE A 317 -11.58 -1.40 12.94
C PHE A 317 -12.43 -2.49 13.61
N ASP A 318 -13.63 -2.14 14.06
CA ASP A 318 -14.51 -3.04 14.83
C ASP A 318 -14.93 -4.28 14.03
N VAL A 319 -15.16 -4.11 12.73
CA VAL A 319 -15.51 -5.22 11.84
C VAL A 319 -14.27 -6.04 11.49
N THR A 320 -13.20 -5.36 11.05
CA THR A 320 -12.03 -6.06 10.50
C THR A 320 -11.26 -6.83 11.55
N SER A 321 -11.04 -6.24 12.74
CA SER A 321 -10.24 -6.87 13.80
C SER A 321 -10.82 -8.21 14.29
N ARG A 322 -12.11 -8.46 14.04
CA ARG A 322 -12.81 -9.71 14.39
C ARG A 322 -12.87 -10.71 13.24
N PHE A 323 -12.40 -10.34 12.05
CA PHE A 323 -12.44 -11.19 10.88
C PHE A 323 -11.32 -12.25 10.95
N PRO A 324 -11.66 -13.55 11.04
CA PRO A 324 -10.66 -14.61 11.12
C PRO A 324 -9.96 -14.78 9.78
N THR A 325 -8.73 -15.26 9.81
CA THR A 325 -7.98 -15.60 8.59
C THR A 325 -7.38 -16.98 8.71
N TYR A 326 -7.17 -17.65 7.57
CA TYR A 326 -6.38 -18.87 7.52
C TYR A 326 -4.98 -18.64 8.07
N ASN A 327 -4.43 -19.66 8.73
CA ASN A 327 -3.05 -19.61 9.21
C ASN A 327 -2.06 -19.71 8.03
N LYS A 328 -0.77 -19.55 8.31
CA LYS A 328 0.29 -19.57 7.29
C LYS A 328 0.31 -20.84 6.44
N GLU A 329 0.13 -22.01 7.05
CA GLU A 329 0.14 -23.29 6.35
C GLU A 329 -1.05 -23.41 5.40
N GLN A 330 -2.26 -23.15 5.92
CA GLN A 330 -3.49 -23.16 5.13
C GLN A 330 -3.44 -22.14 3.99
N TYR A 331 -2.83 -20.96 4.21
CA TYR A 331 -2.66 -19.98 3.16
C TYR A 331 -1.82 -20.49 1.99
N HIS A 332 -0.68 -21.13 2.29
CA HIS A 332 0.17 -21.72 1.26
C HIS A 332 -0.56 -22.86 0.54
N GLN A 333 -1.24 -23.74 1.27
CA GLN A 333 -2.09 -24.78 0.69
C GLN A 333 -3.13 -24.21 -0.26
N ILE A 334 -3.87 -23.19 0.17
CA ILE A 334 -4.87 -22.52 -0.66
C ILE A 334 -4.20 -21.95 -1.91
N ASN A 335 -3.18 -21.11 -1.73
CA ASN A 335 -2.57 -20.37 -2.83
C ASN A 335 -1.93 -21.27 -3.89
N ASP A 336 -1.29 -22.37 -3.48
CA ASP A 336 -0.64 -23.28 -4.42
C ASP A 336 -1.69 -24.19 -5.09
N LEU A 337 -2.62 -24.75 -4.32
CA LEU A 337 -3.55 -25.76 -4.81
C LEU A 337 -4.59 -25.19 -5.79
N TRP A 338 -5.14 -23.98 -5.55
CA TRP A 338 -6.07 -23.39 -6.53
C TRP A 338 -5.39 -23.14 -7.88
N ARG A 339 -4.09 -22.82 -7.89
CA ARG A 339 -3.30 -22.61 -9.13
C ARG A 339 -3.07 -23.93 -9.86
N ILE A 340 -2.78 -25.00 -9.13
CA ILE A 340 -2.63 -26.36 -9.68
C ILE A 340 -3.95 -26.81 -10.32
N ILE A 341 -5.08 -26.64 -9.61
CA ILE A 341 -6.42 -26.97 -10.11
C ILE A 341 -6.73 -26.12 -11.35
N ALA A 342 -6.49 -24.81 -11.31
CA ALA A 342 -6.72 -23.91 -12.43
C ALA A 342 -5.78 -24.18 -13.63
N ALA A 343 -4.70 -24.93 -13.46
CA ALA A 343 -3.81 -25.37 -14.53
C ALA A 343 -4.19 -26.76 -15.09
N ASN A 344 -5.19 -27.43 -14.51
CA ASN A 344 -5.56 -28.83 -14.78
C ASN A 344 -4.39 -29.82 -14.63
N ASP A 345 -3.45 -29.55 -13.72
CA ASP A 345 -2.33 -30.46 -13.42
C ASP A 345 -2.73 -31.45 -12.32
N TRP A 346 -3.47 -32.48 -12.71
CA TRP A 346 -4.03 -33.45 -11.76
C TRP A 346 -3.00 -34.40 -11.15
N ASP A 347 -1.87 -34.61 -11.83
CA ASP A 347 -0.76 -35.41 -11.28
C ASP A 347 -0.07 -34.63 -10.14
N LEU A 348 0.24 -33.35 -10.37
CA LEU A 348 0.75 -32.48 -9.32
C LEU A 348 -0.24 -32.30 -8.18
N PHE A 349 -1.54 -32.19 -8.49
CA PHE A 349 -2.60 -32.13 -7.48
C PHE A 349 -2.54 -33.34 -6.52
N ASN A 350 -2.51 -34.57 -7.07
CA ASN A 350 -2.49 -35.80 -6.27
C ASN A 350 -1.25 -35.89 -5.37
N ASN A 351 -0.08 -35.51 -5.90
CA ASN A 351 1.16 -35.47 -5.12
C ASN A 351 1.07 -34.41 -4.01
N TYR A 352 0.61 -33.20 -4.34
CA TYR A 352 0.53 -32.09 -3.39
C TYR A 352 -0.37 -32.41 -2.20
N ILE A 353 -1.59 -32.92 -2.45
CA ILE A 353 -2.54 -33.23 -1.36
C ILE A 353 -2.03 -34.35 -0.46
N SER A 354 -1.30 -35.31 -1.02
CA SER A 354 -0.68 -36.41 -0.27
C SER A 354 0.47 -35.91 0.59
N ASP A 355 1.36 -35.10 0.02
CA ASP A 355 2.57 -34.62 0.70
C ASP A 355 2.26 -33.63 1.84
N HIS A 356 1.19 -32.85 1.69
CA HIS A 356 0.84 -31.75 2.60
C HIS A 356 -0.38 -32.04 3.49
N ASN A 357 -0.93 -33.27 3.46
CA ASN A 357 -2.12 -33.68 4.23
C ASN A 357 -3.28 -32.66 4.14
N VAL A 358 -3.61 -32.23 2.92
CA VAL A 358 -4.60 -31.17 2.69
C VAL A 358 -6.01 -31.67 3.05
N SER A 359 -6.77 -30.89 3.81
CA SER A 359 -8.14 -31.26 4.20
C SER A 359 -9.13 -31.09 3.05
N ASN A 360 -10.23 -31.87 3.07
CA ASN A 360 -11.31 -31.76 2.08
C ASN A 360 -11.92 -30.35 2.03
N GLU A 361 -11.96 -29.64 3.16
CA GLU A 361 -12.42 -28.25 3.23
C GLU A 361 -11.53 -27.32 2.39
N ILE A 362 -10.20 -27.43 2.55
CA ILE A 362 -9.25 -26.64 1.76
C ILE A 362 -9.33 -27.01 0.28
N ILE A 363 -9.46 -28.30 -0.06
CA ILE A 363 -9.63 -28.72 -1.46
C ILE A 363 -10.88 -28.06 -2.07
N ASN A 364 -12.00 -28.05 -1.35
CA ASN A 364 -13.24 -27.42 -1.84
C ASN A 364 -13.06 -25.91 -2.07
N ILE A 365 -12.42 -25.22 -1.12
CA ILE A 365 -12.08 -23.79 -1.26
C ILE A 365 -11.21 -23.55 -2.49
N CYS A 366 -10.21 -24.40 -2.72
CA CYS A 366 -9.29 -24.25 -3.85
C CYS A 366 -9.99 -24.47 -5.19
N SER A 367 -10.95 -25.40 -5.24
CA SER A 367 -11.80 -25.60 -6.42
C SER A 367 -12.68 -24.40 -6.71
N ASP A 368 -13.31 -23.80 -5.69
CA ASP A 368 -14.08 -22.56 -5.83
C ASP A 368 -13.21 -21.42 -6.37
N GLU A 369 -12.02 -21.23 -5.79
CA GLU A 369 -11.07 -20.20 -6.21
C GLU A 369 -10.54 -20.42 -7.63
N ALA A 370 -10.29 -21.68 -8.02
CA ALA A 370 -9.89 -22.01 -9.38
C ALA A 370 -10.99 -21.66 -10.40
N CYS A 371 -12.25 -21.98 -10.10
CA CYS A 371 -13.39 -21.62 -10.94
C CYS A 371 -13.56 -20.10 -11.06
N GLU A 372 -13.47 -19.36 -9.95
CA GLU A 372 -13.51 -17.89 -9.95
C GLU A 372 -12.37 -17.29 -10.78
N TYR A 373 -11.14 -17.82 -10.62
CA TYR A 373 -9.98 -17.40 -11.40
C TYR A 373 -10.15 -17.67 -12.91
N LEU A 374 -10.64 -18.85 -13.30
CA LEU A 374 -10.87 -19.18 -14.71
C LEU A 374 -11.94 -18.28 -15.34
N ASN A 375 -13.02 -17.98 -14.60
CA ASN A 375 -14.03 -17.01 -15.04
C ASN A 375 -13.42 -15.61 -15.20
N PHE A 376 -12.51 -15.24 -14.29
CA PHE A 376 -11.73 -14.02 -14.43
C PHE A 376 -10.86 -14.02 -15.71
N GLN A 377 -10.14 -15.11 -16.00
CA GLN A 377 -9.34 -15.23 -17.23
C GLN A 377 -10.22 -15.11 -18.49
N LEU A 378 -11.40 -15.73 -18.50
CA LEU A 378 -12.38 -15.63 -19.58
C LEU A 378 -12.83 -14.18 -19.80
N LYS A 379 -13.24 -13.48 -18.73
CA LYS A 379 -13.69 -12.08 -18.79
C LYS A 379 -12.62 -11.12 -19.28
N ASN A 380 -11.33 -11.46 -19.11
CA ASN A 380 -10.21 -10.65 -19.58
C ASN A 380 -9.62 -11.14 -20.91
N ASN A 381 -10.35 -12.00 -21.64
CA ASN A 381 -9.95 -12.56 -22.94
C ASN A 381 -8.58 -13.26 -22.90
N LYS A 382 -8.24 -13.90 -21.77
CA LYS A 382 -7.00 -14.66 -21.60
C LYS A 382 -7.17 -16.14 -21.96
N ILE A 383 -8.40 -16.64 -21.88
CA ILE A 383 -8.82 -17.95 -22.38
C ILE A 383 -10.14 -17.78 -23.13
N ASP A 384 -10.43 -18.69 -24.06
CA ASP A 384 -11.72 -18.73 -24.75
C ASP A 384 -12.77 -19.55 -23.97
N LEU A 385 -14.03 -19.45 -24.41
CA LEU A 385 -15.17 -20.11 -23.77
C LEU A 385 -15.08 -21.65 -23.84
N GLU A 386 -14.50 -22.20 -24.91
CA GLU A 386 -14.34 -23.64 -25.07
C GLU A 386 -13.34 -24.21 -24.04
N THR A 387 -12.19 -23.55 -23.92
CA THR A 387 -11.15 -23.82 -22.94
C THR A 387 -11.72 -23.70 -21.53
N TYR A 388 -12.42 -22.60 -21.22
CA TYR A 388 -13.08 -22.41 -19.93
C TYR A 388 -14.03 -23.57 -19.60
N ASN A 389 -14.97 -23.91 -20.49
CA ASN A 389 -15.95 -24.96 -20.26
C ASN A 389 -15.29 -26.35 -20.07
N LYS A 390 -14.23 -26.63 -20.83
CA LYS A 390 -13.45 -27.86 -20.67
C LYS A 390 -12.82 -27.92 -19.27
N MET A 391 -12.18 -26.85 -18.82
CA MET A 391 -11.50 -26.80 -17.53
C MET A 391 -12.48 -26.94 -16.36
N ILE A 392 -13.61 -26.22 -16.40
CA ILE A 392 -14.67 -26.34 -15.38
C ILE A 392 -15.19 -27.78 -15.29
N LYS A 393 -15.44 -28.44 -16.43
CA LYS A 393 -15.90 -29.83 -16.45
C LYS A 393 -14.90 -30.81 -15.83
N GLU A 394 -13.60 -30.59 -16.02
CA GLU A 394 -12.55 -31.40 -15.39
C GLU A 394 -12.52 -31.19 -13.88
N ILE A 395 -12.63 -29.94 -13.42
CA ILE A 395 -12.71 -29.60 -11.99
C ILE A 395 -13.93 -30.27 -11.34
N ASP A 396 -15.10 -30.26 -11.99
CA ASP A 396 -16.31 -30.93 -11.51
C ASP A 396 -16.17 -32.44 -11.39
N GLY A 397 -15.53 -33.06 -12.38
CA GLY A 397 -15.22 -34.49 -12.36
C GLY A 397 -14.32 -34.86 -11.17
N SER A 398 -13.30 -34.03 -10.91
CA SER A 398 -12.41 -34.20 -9.76
C SER A 398 -13.13 -33.95 -8.43
N ASN A 399 -13.92 -32.89 -8.29
CA ASN A 399 -14.68 -32.62 -7.06
C ASN A 399 -15.64 -33.76 -6.72
N ALA A 400 -16.28 -34.38 -7.73
CA ALA A 400 -17.11 -35.55 -7.53
C ALA A 400 -16.31 -36.76 -7.00
N LYS A 401 -15.04 -36.89 -7.39
CA LYS A 401 -14.13 -37.97 -6.96
C LYS A 401 -13.59 -37.76 -5.54
N TYR A 402 -13.21 -36.53 -5.17
CA TYR A 402 -12.50 -36.25 -3.91
C TYR A 402 -13.40 -35.71 -2.79
N ILE A 403 -14.51 -35.04 -3.13
CA ILE A 403 -15.35 -34.28 -2.18
C ILE A 403 -16.80 -34.76 -2.20
N GLY A 404 -17.21 -35.46 -3.27
CA GLY A 404 -18.60 -35.89 -3.47
C GLY A 404 -19.54 -34.76 -3.89
N ILE A 405 -19.00 -33.64 -4.40
CA ILE A 405 -19.76 -32.45 -4.83
C ILE A 405 -19.66 -32.31 -6.36
N LYS A 406 -20.79 -32.00 -7.02
CA LYS A 406 -20.83 -31.57 -8.43
C LYS A 406 -21.21 -30.09 -8.47
N TYR A 407 -20.42 -29.22 -9.08
CA TYR A 407 -20.93 -27.90 -9.42
C TYR A 407 -21.87 -28.03 -10.63
N ARG A 408 -22.89 -27.16 -10.67
CA ARG A 408 -23.95 -27.17 -11.69
C ARG A 408 -23.80 -26.01 -12.64
#